data_AF-A0A090AJJ7-F1
#
_entry.id   AF-A0A090AJJ7-F1
#
_cell.length_a   1.000
_cell.length_b   1.000
_cell.length_c   1.000
_cell.angle_alpha   90.00
_cell.angle_beta   90.00
_cell.angle_gamma   90.00
#
_symmetry.space_group_name_H-M   'P 1'
#
loop_
_entity.id
_entity.type
_entity.pdbx_description
1 polymer ?
#
loop_
_entity_poly.entity_id
_entity_poly.type
_entity_poly.pdbx_seq_one_letter_code
_entity_poly.pdbx_strand_id
1 'polypeptide(L)' 'MSEPVCAQKSPYVLEVKPGTYYWCACGKSADQPFCDGSHAGTGFSPVELDLTEKTTVKFCGCKRTKDAPRCDGSHKNL' A
#
# COMPACT_ATOMS: atom_id res chain seq x y z
N MET A 1 19.62 2.64 -0.40
CA MET A 1 18.14 2.74 -0.45
C MET A 1 17.58 1.54 0.27
N SER A 2 16.81 1.74 1.34
CA SER A 2 16.18 0.63 2.05
C SER A 2 15.16 -0.04 1.13
N GLU A 3 15.15 -1.37 1.06
CA GLU A 3 14.09 -2.10 0.36
C GLU A 3 12.82 -2.14 1.22
N PRO A 4 11.62 -2.11 0.62
CA PRO A 4 10.39 -2.20 1.37
C PRO A 4 10.15 -3.64 1.84
N VAL A 5 9.58 -3.77 3.04
CA VAL A 5 9.22 -5.08 3.58
C VAL A 5 8.02 -5.62 2.79
N CYS A 6 8.10 -6.88 2.36
CA CYS A 6 6.94 -7.53 1.77
C CYS A 6 5.96 -7.89 2.90
N ALA A 7 4.88 -7.13 3.06
CA ALA A 7 3.87 -7.44 4.07
C ALA A 7 3.14 -8.75 3.75
N GLN A 8 2.79 -8.97 2.48
CA GLN A 8 2.28 -10.25 1.96
C GLN A 8 2.42 -10.34 0.43
N LYS A 9 2.48 -11.57 -0.12
CA LYS A 9 2.55 -11.84 -1.58
C LYS A 9 1.16 -11.85 -2.25
N SER A 10 0.23 -11.04 -1.76
CA SER A 10 -1.15 -10.93 -2.28
C SER A 10 -1.68 -9.50 -2.11
N PRO A 11 -2.63 -9.05 -2.95
CA PRO A 11 -3.27 -7.76 -2.76
C PRO A 11 -4.20 -7.76 -1.54
N TYR A 12 -4.37 -6.59 -0.92
CA TYR A 12 -5.48 -6.34 0.01
C TYR A 12 -6.66 -5.83 -0.81
N VAL A 13 -7.74 -6.61 -0.86
CA VAL A 13 -8.96 -6.23 -1.58
C VAL A 13 -9.92 -5.62 -0.56
N LEU A 14 -10.09 -4.30 -0.62
CA LEU A 14 -10.92 -3.55 0.33
C LEU A 14 -11.93 -2.69 -0.43
N GLU A 15 -13.15 -2.68 0.08
CA GLU A 15 -14.16 -1.69 -0.29
C GLU A 15 -13.93 -0.43 0.56
N VAL A 16 -13.64 0.69 -0.10
CA VAL A 16 -13.29 1.95 0.53
C VAL A 16 -14.32 3.01 0.15
N LYS A 17 -14.70 3.82 1.13
CA LYS A 17 -15.62 4.96 0.96
C LYS A 17 -14.86 6.15 0.35
N PRO A 18 -15.56 7.16 -0.19
CA PRO A 18 -14.93 8.41 -0.59
C PRO A 18 -14.11 9.00 0.55
N GLY A 19 -12.94 9.56 0.22
CA GLY A 19 -12.01 10.14 1.17
C GLY A 19 -10.56 9.94 0.78
N THR A 20 -9.68 10.56 1.55
CA THR A 20 -8.24 10.49 1.37
C THR A 20 -7.65 9.39 2.25
N TYR A 21 -6.89 8.49 1.64
CA TYR A 21 -6.22 7.38 2.33
C TYR A 21 -4.72 7.45 2.09
N TYR A 22 -3.94 6.95 3.05
CA TYR A 22 -2.49 6.89 2.95
C TYR A 22 -2.05 5.42 2.90
N TRP A 23 -1.59 4.97 1.74
CA TRP A 23 -1.09 3.60 1.56
C TRP A 23 0.31 3.45 2.14
N CYS A 24 0.54 2.35 2.87
CA CYS A 24 1.84 2.01 3.42
C CYS A 24 2.80 1.55 2.31
N ALA A 25 3.81 2.37 2.00
CA ALA A 25 4.87 2.04 1.04
C ALA A 25 6.04 1.24 1.64
N CYS A 26 6.29 1.37 2.95
CA CYS A 26 7.45 0.74 3.60
C CYS A 26 7.23 -0.74 3.95
N GLY A 27 5.96 -1.19 4.05
CA GLY A 27 5.59 -2.55 4.45
C GLY A 27 5.66 -2.86 5.95
N LYS A 28 5.97 -1.86 6.79
CA LYS A 28 6.10 -2.03 8.24
C LYS A 28 4.83 -1.74 9.04
N SER A 29 3.81 -1.18 8.40
CA SER A 29 2.55 -0.83 9.08
C SER A 29 1.86 -2.07 9.65
N ALA A 30 1.35 -1.96 10.87
CA ALA A 30 0.44 -2.95 11.46
C ALA A 30 -0.98 -2.86 10.89
N ASP A 31 -1.37 -1.68 10.40
CA ASP A 31 -2.70 -1.39 9.82
C ASP A 31 -2.72 -1.53 8.29
N GLN A 32 -2.05 -2.57 7.76
CA GLN A 32 -2.03 -2.82 6.31
C GLN A 32 -3.45 -2.85 5.72
N PRO A 33 -3.68 -2.27 4.53
CA PRO A 33 -2.68 -1.70 3.61
C PRO A 33 -2.32 -0.23 3.89
N PHE A 34 -2.85 0.38 4.95
CA PHE A 34 -2.73 1.80 5.24
C PHE A 34 -1.51 2.11 6.12
N CYS A 35 -1.11 3.38 6.12
CA CYS A 35 0.00 3.89 6.91
C CYS A 35 -0.44 4.15 8.36
N ASP A 36 0.36 3.67 9.30
CA ASP A 36 0.20 3.85 10.76
C ASP A 36 1.33 4.71 11.37
N GLY A 37 2.24 5.24 10.55
CA GLY A 37 3.44 5.97 11.00
C GLY A 37 4.70 5.12 11.15
N SER A 38 4.64 3.80 11.03
CA SER A 38 5.80 2.88 11.13
C SER A 38 6.89 3.07 10.07
N HIS A 39 6.70 3.99 9.13
CA HIS A 39 7.72 4.42 8.17
C HIS A 39 8.71 5.45 8.75
N ALA A 40 8.43 6.04 9.92
CA ALA A 40 9.32 7.01 10.55
C ALA A 40 10.74 6.43 10.73
N GLY A 41 11.76 7.25 10.43
CA GLY A 41 13.16 6.81 10.44
C GLY A 41 13.58 5.98 9.23
N THR A 42 12.70 5.77 8.25
CA THR A 42 13.05 5.19 6.94
C THR A 42 13.02 6.26 5.85
N GLY A 43 13.51 5.92 4.65
CA GLY A 43 13.40 6.78 3.46
C GLY A 43 12.06 6.66 2.72
N PHE A 44 11.06 6.00 3.30
CA PHE A 44 9.75 5.81 2.68
C PHE A 44 8.73 6.83 3.20
N SER A 45 7.89 7.32 2.30
CA SER A 45 6.69 8.09 2.62
C SER A 45 5.45 7.33 2.15
N PRO A 46 4.31 7.46 2.84
CA PRO A 46 3.05 6.89 2.36
C PRO A 46 2.62 7.52 1.04
N VAL A 47 1.85 6.76 0.25
CA VAL A 47 1.27 7.25 -1.01
C VAL A 47 -0.17 7.66 -0.75
N GLU A 48 -0.50 8.92 -1.06
CA GLU A 48 -1.85 9.44 -0.97
C GLU A 48 -2.75 8.85 -2.05
N LEU A 49 -3.96 8.47 -1.68
CA LEU A 49 -5.01 8.03 -2.57
C LEU A 49 -6.29 8.79 -2.24
N ASP A 50 -6.68 9.69 -3.12
CA ASP A 50 -7.98 10.36 -3.04
C ASP A 50 -9.02 9.59 -3.85
N LEU A 51 -10.18 9.34 -3.23
CA LEU A 51 -11.31 8.66 -3.85
C LEU A 51 -12.55 9.53 -3.73
N THR A 52 -13.19 9.80 -4.87
CA THR A 52 -14.42 10.61 -4.95
C THR A 52 -15.69 9.77 -4.78
N GLU A 53 -15.60 8.47 -5.03
CA GLU A 53 -16.72 7.54 -4.96
C GLU A 53 -16.34 6.26 -4.20
N LYS A 54 -17.36 5.57 -3.70
CA LYS A 54 -17.18 4.28 -3.04
C LYS A 54 -16.75 3.24 -4.07
N THR A 55 -15.59 2.64 -3.88
CA THR A 55 -15.04 1.68 -4.84
C THR A 55 -14.26 0.57 -4.16
N THR A 56 -14.09 -0.54 -4.87
CA THR A 56 -13.24 -1.65 -4.41
C THR A 56 -11.85 -1.49 -4.99
N VAL A 57 -10.86 -1.35 -4.11
CA VAL A 57 -9.46 -1.17 -4.49
C VAL A 57 -8.66 -2.41 -4.10
N LYS A 58 -7.81 -2.87 -5.02
CA LYS A 58 -6.81 -3.92 -4.77
C LYS A 58 -5.50 -3.24 -4.40
N PHE A 59 -5.26 -3.00 -3.13
CA PHE A 59 -4.03 -2.39 -2.65
C PHE A 59 -2.86 -3.36 -2.73
N CYS A 60 -1.68 -2.86 -3.09
CA CYS A 60 -0.47 -3.68 -3.12
C CYS A 60 -0.03 -4.09 -1.70
N GLY A 61 0.12 -5.39 -1.47
CA GLY A 61 0.69 -5.95 -0.24
C GLY A 61 2.19 -6.20 -0.27
N CYS A 62 2.78 -6.46 -1.44
CA CYS A 62 4.21 -6.79 -1.56
C CYS A 62 5.15 -5.58 -1.63
N LYS A 63 4.57 -4.38 -1.77
CA LYS A 63 5.24 -3.07 -1.81
C LYS A 63 6.20 -2.86 -2.98
N ARG A 64 6.05 -3.67 -4.03
CA ARG A 64 6.88 -3.65 -5.25
C ARG A 64 6.08 -3.39 -6.51
N THR A 65 4.86 -2.90 -6.34
CA THR A 65 4.05 -2.48 -7.48
C THR A 65 4.66 -1.26 -8.16
N LYS A 66 4.49 -1.18 -9.48
CA LYS A 66 4.79 0.00 -10.28
C LYS A 66 3.59 0.94 -10.43
N ASP A 67 2.40 0.50 -10.00
CA ASP A 67 1.14 1.25 -10.06
C ASP A 67 0.64 1.58 -8.64
N ALA A 68 1.54 2.10 -7.79
CA ALA A 68 1.20 2.40 -6.41
C ALA A 68 0.02 3.39 -6.33
N PRO A 69 -0.95 3.18 -5.43
CA PRO A 69 -0.99 2.18 -4.35
C PRO A 69 -1.65 0.83 -4.75
N ARG A 70 -2.05 0.68 -6.01
CA ARG A 70 -2.81 -0.47 -6.52
C ARG A 70 -1.90 -1.66 -6.83
N CYS A 71 -2.50 -2.83 -6.97
CA CYS A 71 -1.79 -4.05 -7.30
C CYS A 71 -1.72 -4.25 -8.82
N ASP A 72 -0.50 -4.31 -9.35
CA ASP A 72 -0.18 -4.64 -10.75
C ASP A 72 0.22 -6.11 -10.96
N GLY A 73 0.25 -6.92 -9.88
CA GLY A 73 0.65 -8.32 -9.95
C GLY A 73 2.15 -8.57 -9.77
N SER A 74 2.96 -7.54 -9.47
CA SER A 74 4.42 -7.67 -9.25
C SER A 74 4.79 -8.71 -8.16
N HIS A 75 3.88 -9.03 -7.24
CA HIS A 75 4.07 -10.07 -6.22
C HIS A 75 4.24 -11.50 -6.80
N LYS A 76 3.85 -11.75 -8.05
CA LYS A 76 4.00 -13.06 -8.70
C LYS A 76 5.45 -13.40 -9.05
N ASN A 77 6.31 -12.40 -9.14
CA ASN A 77 7.72 -12.54 -9.52
C ASN A 77 8.66 -12.27 -8.33
N LEU A 78 8.17 -12.51 -7.11
CA LEU A 78 8.88 -12.29 -5.84
C LEU A 78 9.02 -13.58 -5.05
#